data_AF-A0A2G6UN33-F1
#
_entry.id   AF-A0A2G6UN33-F1
#
_cell.length_a   1.000
_cell.length_b   1.000
_cell.length_c   1.000
_cell.angle_alpha   90.00
_cell.angle_beta   90.00
_cell.angle_gamma   90.00
#
_symmetry.space_group_name_H-M   'P 1'
#
loop_
_entity.id
_entity.type
_entity.pdbx_description
1 polymer ?
#
loop_
_entity_poly.entity_id
_entity_poly.type
_entity_poly.pdbx_seq_one_letter_code
_entity_poly.pdbx_strand_id
1 'polypeptide(L)'
;MIIIDYLYYQITNFYHHFEKDGTHKASGFIGVFALLFCNLIMTLAILDRFFNKNAMPANKYILLIYALPILLFIGFRYWKFTSYEEVQEKVKKFSKKKKIISDILLIIYIFISFPVFLVFCIYLGSLKN
;
A
#
# COMPACT_ATOMS: atom_id res chain seq x y z
N MET A 1 -9.10 -6.86 6.07
CA MET A 1 -9.42 -5.43 5.83
C MET A 1 -9.07 -4.48 6.98
N ILE A 2 -9.08 -4.91 8.26
CA ILE A 2 -8.71 -4.05 9.40
C ILE A 2 -7.32 -3.40 9.26
N ILE A 3 -6.33 -4.16 8.76
CA ILE A 3 -4.95 -3.67 8.59
C ILE A 3 -4.85 -2.60 7.50
N ILE A 4 -5.57 -2.73 6.38
CA ILE A 4 -5.54 -1.74 5.29
C ILE A 4 -6.25 -0.44 5.74
N ASP A 5 -7.34 -0.56 6.50
CA ASP A 5 -8.02 0.59 7.10
C ASP A 5 -7.11 1.31 8.11
N TYR A 6 -6.37 0.52 8.91
CA TYR A 6 -5.43 1.03 9.90
C TYR A 6 -4.21 1.70 9.24
N LEU A 7 -3.69 1.10 8.17
CA LEU A 7 -2.64 1.64 7.33
C LEU A 7 -3.08 2.98 6.73
N TYR A 8 -4.28 3.02 6.13
CA TYR A 8 -4.86 4.24 5.59
C TYR A 8 -5.00 5.31 6.66
N TYR A 9 -5.55 4.97 7.82
CA TYR A 9 -5.67 5.89 8.94
C TYR A 9 -4.33 6.50 9.37
N GLN A 10 -3.30 5.67 9.56
CA GLN A 10 -2.00 6.13 10.05
C GLN A 10 -1.25 6.96 9.00
N ILE A 11 -1.30 6.57 7.72
CA ILE A 11 -0.68 7.35 6.64
C ILE A 11 -1.43 8.67 6.44
N THR A 12 -2.76 8.68 6.45
CA THR A 12 -3.56 9.91 6.36
C THR A 12 -3.31 10.83 7.55
N ASN A 13 -3.18 10.32 8.77
CA ASN A 13 -2.79 11.12 9.94
C ASN A 13 -1.39 11.73 9.82
N PHE A 14 -0.44 10.98 9.25
CA PHE A 14 0.89 11.50 8.97
C PHE A 14 0.83 12.69 8.02
N TYR A 15 0.08 12.57 6.91
CA TYR A 15 -0.11 13.70 5.98
C TYR A 15 -0.94 14.84 6.57
N HIS A 16 -1.87 14.55 7.47
CA HIS A 16 -2.67 15.58 8.16
C HIS A 16 -1.80 16.57 8.96
N HIS A 17 -0.61 16.12 9.40
CA HIS A 17 0.35 17.00 10.04
C HIS A 17 0.87 18.11 9.10
N PHE A 18 0.96 17.82 7.80
CA PHE A 18 1.51 18.71 6.78
C PHE A 18 0.42 19.40 5.94
N GLU A 19 -0.71 18.74 5.70
CA GLU A 19 -1.77 19.16 4.79
C GLU A 19 -3.09 19.37 5.56
N LYS A 20 -3.35 20.63 5.94
CA LYS A 20 -4.52 20.99 6.77
C LYS A 20 -5.83 21.16 5.98
N ASP A 21 -5.75 21.27 4.66
CA ASP A 21 -6.88 21.67 3.80
C ASP A 21 -7.72 20.49 3.27
N GLY A 22 -7.65 19.33 3.93
CA GLY A 22 -8.37 18.11 3.52
C GLY A 22 -7.62 17.23 2.52
N THR A 23 -6.57 17.76 1.88
CA THR A 23 -5.73 17.08 0.88
C THR A 23 -5.06 15.82 1.43
N HIS A 24 -4.82 15.77 2.75
CA HIS A 24 -4.23 14.62 3.45
C HIS A 24 -4.98 13.31 3.22
N LYS A 25 -6.29 13.36 2.93
CA LYS A 25 -7.09 12.17 2.60
C LYS A 25 -6.68 11.57 1.25
N ALA A 26 -6.43 12.42 0.26
CA ALA A 26 -5.94 12.03 -1.06
C ALA A 26 -4.48 11.57 -0.98
N SER A 27 -3.62 12.30 -0.26
CA SER A 27 -2.23 11.90 -0.02
C SER A 27 -2.13 10.56 0.72
N GLY A 28 -2.98 10.34 1.72
CA GLY A 28 -3.06 9.05 2.42
C GLY A 28 -3.53 7.91 1.52
N PHE A 29 -4.48 8.19 0.61
CA PHE A 29 -4.92 7.22 -0.40
C PHE A 29 -3.79 6.85 -1.35
N ILE A 30 -3.07 7.84 -1.89
CA ILE A 30 -1.92 7.64 -2.78
C ILE A 30 -0.82 6.86 -2.05
N GLY A 31 -0.53 7.18 -0.79
CA GLY A 31 0.48 6.49 0.00
C GLY A 31 0.16 5.02 0.24
N VAL A 32 -1.07 4.70 0.64
CA VAL A 32 -1.54 3.30 0.78
C VAL A 32 -1.45 2.56 -0.55
N PHE A 33 -1.88 3.20 -1.63
CA PHE A 33 -1.84 2.62 -2.96
C PHE A 33 -0.40 2.31 -3.38
N ALA A 34 0.51 3.28 -3.31
CA ALA A 34 1.91 3.12 -3.70
C ALA A 34 2.59 1.98 -2.92
N LEU A 35 2.31 1.87 -1.62
CA LEU A 35 2.87 0.83 -0.76
C LEU A 35 2.36 -0.57 -1.15
N LEU A 36 1.04 -0.72 -1.36
CA LEU A 36 0.45 -1.98 -1.79
C LEU A 36 0.87 -2.37 -3.21
N PHE A 37 0.97 -1.38 -4.10
CA PHE A 37 1.48 -1.53 -5.45
C PHE A 37 2.91 -2.10 -5.45
N CYS A 38 3.83 -1.46 -4.73
CA CYS A 38 5.23 -1.87 -4.70
C CYS A 38 5.39 -3.30 -4.15
N ASN A 39 4.65 -3.62 -3.09
CA ASN A 39 4.68 -4.96 -2.50
C ASN A 39 4.12 -6.03 -3.44
N LEU A 40 3.05 -5.73 -4.19
CA LEU A 40 2.53 -6.67 -5.19
C LEU A 40 3.55 -6.94 -6.28
N ILE A 41 4.10 -5.87 -6.90
CA ILE A 41 5.05 -6.03 -8.01
C ILE A 41 6.28 -6.82 -7.56
N MET A 42 6.82 -6.54 -6.37
CA MET A 42 7.96 -7.30 -5.86
C MET A 42 7.60 -8.76 -5.59
N THR A 43 6.43 -9.03 -5.03
CA THR A 43 5.97 -10.42 -4.80
C THR A 43 5.92 -11.18 -6.13
N LEU A 44 5.35 -10.57 -7.17
CA LEU A 44 5.32 -11.14 -8.51
C LEU A 44 6.73 -11.36 -9.06
N ALA A 45 7.68 -10.45 -8.81
CA ALA A 45 9.05 -10.55 -9.33
C ALA A 45 9.83 -11.67 -8.64
N ILE A 46 9.64 -11.84 -7.33
CA ILE A 46 10.23 -12.96 -6.56
C ILE A 46 9.65 -14.28 -7.06
N LEU A 47 8.33 -14.37 -7.22
CA LEU A 47 7.67 -15.57 -7.71
C LEU A 47 8.15 -15.93 -9.12
N ASP A 48 8.27 -14.94 -10.01
CA ASP A 48 8.72 -15.18 -11.37
C ASP A 48 10.15 -15.71 -11.42
N ARG A 49 11.05 -15.10 -10.63
CA ARG A 49 12.45 -15.54 -10.50
C ARG A 49 12.59 -16.92 -9.85
N PHE A 50 11.77 -17.22 -8.83
CA PHE A 50 11.85 -18.47 -8.09
C PHE A 50 11.28 -19.66 -8.88
N PHE A 51 10.17 -19.44 -9.59
CA PHE A 51 9.49 -20.48 -10.37
C PHE A 51 9.94 -20.54 -11.84
N ASN A 52 10.79 -19.62 -12.29
CA ASN A 52 11.33 -19.56 -13.65
C ASN A 52 10.23 -19.54 -14.73
N LYS A 53 9.11 -18.88 -14.44
CA LYS A 53 7.87 -18.99 -15.24
C LYS A 53 7.70 -17.93 -16.33
N ASN A 54 8.60 -16.96 -16.47
CA ASN A 54 8.43 -15.79 -17.35
C ASN A 54 7.01 -15.18 -17.23
N ALA A 55 6.46 -15.19 -16.02
CA ALA A 55 5.15 -14.70 -15.67
C ALA A 55 5.10 -13.17 -15.63
N MET A 56 6.25 -12.49 -15.46
CA MET A 56 6.30 -11.05 -15.64
C MET A 56 6.40 -10.68 -17.12
N PRO A 57 5.59 -9.71 -17.57
CA PRO A 57 5.71 -9.19 -18.93
C PRO A 57 7.07 -8.51 -19.10
N ALA A 58 7.71 -8.73 -20.25
CA ALA A 58 8.98 -8.08 -20.58
C ALA A 58 8.86 -6.54 -20.56
N ASN A 59 7.70 -6.02 -20.97
CA ASN A 59 7.42 -4.60 -20.93
C ASN A 59 7.04 -4.15 -19.51
N LYS A 60 7.89 -3.31 -18.91
CA LYS A 60 7.70 -2.76 -17.56
C LYS A 60 6.41 -1.95 -17.36
N TYR A 61 5.80 -1.42 -18.41
CA TYR A 61 4.53 -0.68 -18.30
C TYR A 61 3.33 -1.61 -18.16
N ILE A 62 3.42 -2.86 -18.64
CA ILE A 62 2.35 -3.85 -18.47
C ILE A 62 2.26 -4.26 -16.98
N LEU A 63 3.35 -4.18 -16.22
CA LEU A 63 3.32 -4.37 -14.76
C LEU A 63 2.35 -3.40 -14.05
N LEU A 64 2.14 -2.20 -14.59
CA LEU A 64 1.16 -1.25 -14.03
C LEU A 64 -0.27 -1.79 -14.11
N ILE A 65 -0.59 -2.54 -15.17
CA ILE A 65 -1.90 -3.18 -15.36
C ILE A 65 -2.17 -4.23 -14.29
N TYR A 66 -1.12 -4.95 -13.84
CA TYR A 66 -1.26 -5.99 -12.82
C TYR A 66 -1.69 -5.42 -11.46
N ALA A 67 -1.43 -4.14 -11.21
CA ALA A 67 -1.88 -3.47 -9.99
C ALA A 67 -3.20 -2.71 -10.15
N LEU A 68 -3.76 -2.65 -11.35
CA LEU A 68 -5.05 -2.03 -11.61
C LEU A 68 -6.18 -2.62 -10.73
N PRO A 69 -6.27 -3.95 -10.49
CA PRO A 69 -7.27 -4.50 -9.59
C PRO A 69 -7.15 -3.98 -8.17
N ILE A 70 -5.91 -3.77 -7.68
CA ILE A 70 -5.66 -3.19 -6.36
C ILE A 70 -6.07 -1.71 -6.34
N LEU A 71 -5.71 -0.95 -7.38
CA LEU A 71 -6.09 0.46 -7.52
C LEU A 71 -7.60 0.62 -7.48
N LEU A 72 -8.32 -0.20 -8.25
CA LEU A 72 -9.78 -0.20 -8.29
C LEU A 72 -10.36 -0.61 -6.93
N PHE A 73 -9.83 -1.65 -6.30
CA PHE A 73 -10.35 -2.13 -5.02
C PHE A 73 -10.20 -1.09 -3.90
N ILE A 74 -9.02 -0.47 -3.78
CA ILE A 74 -8.75 0.57 -2.79
C ILE A 74 -9.53 1.85 -3.14
N GLY A 75 -9.54 2.22 -4.43
CA GLY A 75 -10.26 3.37 -4.96
C GLY A 75 -11.75 3.30 -4.68
N PHE A 76 -12.42 2.24 -5.12
CA PHE A 76 -13.84 2.03 -4.84
C PHE A 76 -14.12 2.05 -3.34
N ARG A 77 -13.25 1.44 -2.54
CA ARG A 77 -13.45 1.39 -1.10
C ARG A 77 -13.46 2.76 -0.45
N TYR A 78 -12.38 3.53 -0.59
CA TYR A 78 -12.24 4.80 0.13
C TYR A 78 -12.98 5.96 -0.53
N TRP A 79 -13.37 5.80 -1.80
CA TRP A 79 -14.25 6.76 -2.48
C TRP A 79 -15.73 6.52 -2.13
N LYS A 80 -16.21 5.27 -2.20
CA LYS A 80 -17.65 4.97 -2.20
C LYS A 80 -18.14 4.23 -0.95
N PHE A 81 -17.34 3.36 -0.34
CA PHE A 81 -17.81 2.41 0.67
C PHE A 81 -17.36 2.70 2.10
N THR A 82 -16.28 3.45 2.29
CA THR A 82 -15.79 3.77 3.64
C THR A 82 -15.10 5.12 3.63
N SER A 83 -15.69 6.12 4.27
CA SER A 83 -15.07 7.43 4.43
C SER A 83 -13.89 7.38 5.40
N TYR A 84 -13.00 8.36 5.33
CA TYR A 84 -11.91 8.50 6.31
C TYR A 84 -12.46 8.64 7.74
N GLU A 85 -13.57 9.35 7.89
CA GLU A 85 -14.27 9.56 9.16
C GLU A 85 -14.75 8.24 9.76
N GLU A 86 -15.37 7.37 8.95
CA GLU A 86 -15.79 6.03 9.38
C GLU A 86 -14.60 5.15 9.79
N VAL A 87 -13.50 5.22 9.02
CA VAL A 87 -12.25 4.53 9.39
C VAL A 87 -11.72 5.06 10.72
N GLN A 88 -11.67 6.39 10.89
CA GLN A 88 -11.18 7.02 12.12
C GLN A 88 -12.02 6.61 13.33
N GLU A 89 -13.35 6.64 13.23
CA GLU A 89 -14.23 6.19 14.31
C GLU A 89 -14.00 4.72 14.66
N LYS A 90 -13.89 3.86 13.64
CA LYS A 90 -13.61 2.44 13.81
C LYS A 90 -12.29 2.21 14.53
N VAL A 91 -11.24 2.95 14.17
CA VAL A 91 -9.92 2.85 14.82
C VAL A 91 -9.94 3.40 16.24
N LYS A 92 -10.67 4.50 16.51
CA LYS A 92 -10.86 5.05 17.87
C LYS A 92 -11.55 4.06 18.81
N LYS A 93 -12.46 3.23 18.28
CA LYS A 93 -13.15 2.16 19.02
C LYS A 93 -12.28 0.91 19.28
N PHE A 94 -11.01 0.88 18.84
CA PHE A 94 -10.14 -0.27 19.12
C PHE A 94 -9.75 -0.33 20.60
N SER A 95 -9.78 -1.55 21.16
CA SER A 95 -9.20 -1.79 22.49
C SER A 95 -7.69 -1.54 22.46
N LYS A 96 -7.12 -1.18 23.62
CA LYS A 96 -5.67 -0.91 23.78
C LYS A 96 -4.82 -2.05 23.21
N LYS A 97 -5.19 -3.31 23.48
CA LYS A 97 -4.50 -4.50 22.95
C LYS A 97 -4.55 -4.59 21.42
N LYS A 98 -5.71 -4.33 20.81
CA LYS A 98 -5.88 -4.36 19.36
C LYS A 98 -5.08 -3.26 18.67
N LYS A 99 -4.99 -2.08 19.30
CA LYS A 99 -4.18 -0.96 18.80
C LYS A 99 -2.70 -1.31 18.79
N ILE A 100 -2.17 -1.82 19.91
CA ILE A 100 -0.77 -2.27 20.01
C ILE A 100 -0.42 -3.32 18.95
N ILE A 101 -1.28 -4.34 18.79
CA ILE A 101 -1.05 -5.38 17.77
C ILE A 101 -1.05 -4.76 16.36
N SER A 102 -1.97 -3.84 16.09
CA SER A 102 -2.05 -3.18 14.77
C SER A 102 -0.84 -2.28 14.50
N ASP A 103 -0.35 -1.57 15.51
CA ASP A 103 0.88 -0.76 15.44
C ASP A 103 2.10 -1.64 15.16
N ILE A 104 2.25 -2.77 15.87
CA ILE A 104 3.36 -3.72 15.64
C ILE A 104 3.30 -4.27 14.20
N LEU A 105 2.12 -4.72 13.76
CA LEU A 105 1.95 -5.24 12.39
C LEU A 105 2.26 -4.16 11.35
N LEU A 106 1.87 -2.91 11.59
CA LEU A 106 2.17 -1.79 10.71
C LEU A 106 3.67 -1.52 10.62
N ILE A 107 4.37 -1.47 11.75
CA ILE A 107 5.82 -1.24 11.79
C ILE A 107 6.54 -2.35 11.03
N ILE A 108 6.20 -3.61 11.30
CA ILE A 108 6.77 -4.76 10.59
C ILE A 108 6.50 -4.63 9.08
N TYR A 109 5.27 -4.27 8.70
CA TYR A 109 4.90 -4.11 7.30
C TYR A 109 5.72 -3.02 6.61
N ILE A 110 5.85 -1.84 7.22
CA ILE A 110 6.66 -0.74 6.66
C ILE A 110 8.14 -1.15 6.58
N PHE A 111 8.67 -1.80 7.62
CA PHE A 111 10.07 -2.23 7.67
C PHE A 111 10.40 -3.28 6.61
N ILE A 112 9.46 -4.18 6.28
CA ILE A 112 9.61 -5.12 5.17
C ILE A 112 9.44 -4.41 3.81
N SER A 113 8.51 -3.45 3.73
CA SER A 113 8.19 -2.75 2.48
C SER A 113 9.34 -1.85 2.00
N PHE A 114 10.15 -1.29 2.91
CA PHE A 114 11.22 -0.36 2.54
C PHE A 114 12.39 -1.03 1.80
N PRO A 115 13.00 -2.13 2.28
CA PRO A 115 13.96 -2.92 1.50
C PRO A 115 13.35 -3.44 0.19
N VAL A 116 12.09 -3.86 0.22
CA VAL A 116 11.34 -4.29 -0.97
C VAL A 116 11.29 -3.19 -2.03
N PHE A 117 11.01 -1.95 -1.62
CA PHE A 117 11.02 -0.80 -2.51
C PHE A 117 12.39 -0.54 -3.14
N LEU A 118 13.48 -0.62 -2.36
CA LEU A 118 14.84 -0.46 -2.88
C LEU A 118 15.20 -1.53 -3.92
N VAL A 119 14.89 -2.80 -3.65
CA VAL A 119 15.12 -3.90 -4.58
C VAL A 119 14.31 -3.71 -5.86
N PHE A 120 13.06 -3.25 -5.74
CA PHE A 120 12.21 -2.96 -6.90
C PHE A 120 12.76 -1.82 -7.76
N CYS A 121 13.23 -0.72 -7.15
CA CYS A 121 13.87 0.38 -7.88
C CYS A 121 15.12 -0.09 -8.65
N ILE A 122 15.96 -0.93 -8.02
CA ILE A 122 17.13 -1.53 -8.67
C ILE A 122 16.69 -2.43 -9.83
N TYR A 123 15.67 -3.26 -9.62
CA TYR A 123 15.13 -4.14 -10.66
C TYR A 123 14.61 -3.36 -11.88
N LEU A 124 13.75 -2.35 -11.67
CA LEU A 124 13.26 -1.48 -12.74
C LEU A 124 14.40 -0.76 -13.47
N GLY A 125 15.43 -0.31 -12.74
CA GLY A 125 16.61 0.33 -13.33
C GLY A 125 17.49 -0.63 -14.15
N SER A 126 17.46 -1.93 -13.82
CA SER A 126 18.24 -2.96 -14.51
C SER A 126 17.57 -3.52 -15.77
N LEU A 127 16.24 -3.37 -15.91
CA LEU A 127 15.51 -3.82 -17.09
C LEU A 127 15.82 -2.91 -18.29
N LYS A 128 16.50 -3.45 -19.30
CA LYS A 128 16.61 -2.80 -20.61
C LYS A 128 15.30 -3.02 -21.37
N ASN A 129 14.52 -1.93 -21.47
CA ASN A 129 13.19 -1.79 -22.09
C ASN A 129 12.07 -2.61 -21.45
#